data_AF-F8E8B0-F1
#
_entry.id   AF-F8E8B0-F1
#
_cell.length_a   1.000
_cell.length_b   1.000
_cell.length_c   1.000
_cell.angle_alpha   90.00
_cell.angle_beta   90.00
_cell.angle_gamma   90.00
#
_symmetry.space_group_name_H-M   'P 1'
#
loop_
_entity.id
_entity.type
_entity.pdbx_description
1 polymer ?
#
loop_
_entity_poly.entity_id
_entity_poly.type
_entity_poly.pdbx_seq_one_letter_code
_entity_poly.pdbx_strand_id
1 'polypeptide(L)'
;MKKTILISIITFIFSFFIFTLFLFPYDTVVKYFINNAINQNRIPVDYSQIQSSPFGTTIKNIEYFYKNKLSLGTLKIDYSPLSIITKSVSAHTADSPLDVTAVYNGKTFDIKVNQTVSEIAQLVPQVEEYVKKGEIRAEGRINPAKMQGKADIVLSNLSVATPVFPSLNFQKITAGLTLNKNRLKIEKVQSSGENKISLNGIVYLNYNSLYNSNVNLNGNIDIAGMKRDFKVSGRLISPRINF
;
A
#
# COMPACT_ATOMS: atom_id res chain seq x y z
N MET A 1 21.47 26.83 48.98
CA MET A 1 19.99 26.73 49.01
C MET A 1 19.31 27.05 47.68
N LYS A 2 19.40 28.27 47.11
CA LYS A 2 18.69 28.63 45.86
C LYS A 2 19.00 27.72 44.65
N LYS A 3 20.28 27.34 44.46
CA LYS A 3 20.70 26.42 43.38
C LYS A 3 20.15 24.99 43.57
N THR A 4 20.14 24.48 44.79
CA THR A 4 19.61 23.15 45.12
C THR A 4 18.10 23.08 44.86
N ILE A 5 17.34 24.10 45.27
CA ILE A 5 15.90 24.20 45.00
C ILE A 5 15.62 24.24 43.49
N LEU A 6 16.39 25.03 42.73
CA LEU A 6 16.27 25.11 41.28
C LEU A 6 16.53 23.76 40.61
N ILE A 7 17.59 23.06 41.01
CA ILE A 7 17.92 21.72 40.49
C ILE A 7 16.79 20.74 40.83
N SER A 8 16.29 20.71 42.06
CA SER A 8 15.18 19.84 42.46
C SER A 8 13.90 20.11 41.67
N ILE A 9 13.57 21.38 41.40
CA ILE A 9 12.42 21.74 40.57
C ILE A 9 12.60 21.27 39.13
N ILE A 10 13.79 21.46 38.54
CA ILE A 10 14.09 20.98 37.19
C ILE A 10 14.00 19.46 37.11
N THR A 11 14.59 18.75 38.08
CA THR A 11 14.53 17.28 38.16
C THR A 11 13.11 16.79 38.34
N PHE A 12 12.30 17.45 39.18
CA PHE A 12 10.89 17.10 39.37
C PHE A 12 10.10 17.30 38.07
N ILE A 13 10.23 18.46 37.42
CA ILE A 13 9.54 18.75 36.16
C ILE A 13 9.93 17.74 35.09
N PHE A 14 11.23 17.46 34.94
CA PHE A 14 11.74 16.50 33.97
C PHE A 14 11.21 15.08 34.25
N SER A 15 11.28 14.64 35.51
CA SER A 15 10.76 13.33 35.92
C SER A 15 9.25 13.25 35.71
N PHE A 16 8.50 14.29 36.06
CA PHE A 16 7.05 14.37 35.85
C PHE A 16 6.69 14.21 34.37
N PHE A 17 7.39 14.93 33.47
CA PHE A 17 7.18 14.78 32.03
C PHE A 17 7.54 13.38 31.52
N ILE A 18 8.63 12.78 32.01
CA ILE A 18 9.00 11.40 31.66
C ILE A 18 7.95 10.41 32.15
N PHE A 19 7.57 10.44 33.43
CA PHE A 19 6.59 9.54 33.99
C PHE A 19 5.22 9.67 33.32
N THR A 20 4.75 10.90 33.06
CA THR A 20 3.50 11.12 32.33
C THR A 20 3.55 10.59 30.90
N LEU A 21 4.70 10.74 30.22
CA LEU A 21 4.91 10.13 28.90
C LEU A 21 4.79 8.61 28.99
N PHE A 22 5.48 7.95 29.94
CA PHE A 22 5.47 6.47 30.02
C PHE A 22 4.19 5.86 30.61
N LEU A 23 3.44 6.60 31.44
CA LEU A 23 2.19 6.12 32.04
C LEU A 23 0.96 6.39 31.17
N PHE A 24 1.12 7.09 30.03
CA PHE A 24 0.02 7.37 29.13
C PHE A 24 -0.49 6.08 28.47
N PRO A 25 -1.81 5.84 28.40
CA PRO A 25 -2.38 4.61 27.87
C PRO A 25 -2.42 4.60 26.32
N TYR A 26 -1.24 4.59 25.69
CA TYR A 26 -1.08 4.67 24.22
C TYR A 26 -1.91 3.63 23.48
N ASP A 27 -1.86 2.37 23.90
CA ASP A 27 -2.58 1.25 23.26
C ASP A 27 -4.08 1.55 23.14
N THR A 28 -4.67 2.08 24.20
CA THR A 28 -6.12 2.37 24.26
C THR A 28 -6.49 3.48 23.29
N VAL A 29 -5.68 4.55 23.26
CA VAL A 29 -5.90 5.71 22.38
C VAL A 29 -5.73 5.32 20.92
N VAL A 30 -4.65 4.62 20.59
CA VAL A 30 -4.37 4.15 19.23
C VAL A 30 -5.46 3.19 18.76
N LYS A 31 -5.86 2.24 19.60
CA LYS A 31 -6.96 1.29 19.33
C LYS A 31 -8.27 2.02 19.03
N TYR A 32 -8.61 3.05 19.81
CA TYR A 32 -9.81 3.86 19.56
C TYR A 32 -9.79 4.52 18.17
N PHE A 33 -8.69 5.18 17.80
CA PHE A 33 -8.58 5.86 16.50
C PHE A 33 -8.58 4.89 15.32
N ILE A 34 -7.87 3.77 15.43
CA ILE A 34 -7.86 2.73 14.40
C ILE A 34 -9.26 2.16 14.20
N ASN A 35 -9.94 1.76 15.27
CA ASN A 35 -11.30 1.21 15.18
C ASN A 35 -12.29 2.23 14.62
N ASN A 36 -12.18 3.48 15.04
CA ASN A 36 -13.02 4.54 14.49
C ASN A 36 -12.77 4.73 12.98
N ALA A 37 -11.51 4.73 12.53
CA ALA A 37 -11.18 4.83 11.11
C ALA A 37 -11.68 3.62 10.29
N ILE A 38 -11.52 2.40 10.82
CA ILE A 38 -12.02 1.16 10.22
C ILE A 38 -13.54 1.23 10.05
N ASN A 39 -14.27 1.60 11.11
CA ASN A 39 -15.72 1.66 11.12
C ASN A 39 -16.27 2.77 10.21
N GLN A 40 -15.68 3.97 10.27
CA GLN A 40 -16.11 5.11 9.45
C GLN A 40 -15.92 4.84 7.96
N ASN A 41 -14.83 4.19 7.58
CA ASN A 41 -14.49 3.91 6.18
C ASN A 41 -14.93 2.51 5.71
N ARG A 42 -15.56 1.72 6.59
CA ARG A 42 -16.01 0.33 6.32
C ARG A 42 -14.88 -0.53 5.73
N ILE A 43 -13.67 -0.39 6.28
CA ILE A 43 -12.50 -1.15 5.84
C ILE A 43 -12.64 -2.56 6.43
N PRO A 44 -12.71 -3.64 5.64
CA PRO A 44 -12.88 -5.00 6.16
C PRO A 44 -11.54 -5.55 6.65
N VAL A 45 -11.04 -5.02 7.77
CA VAL A 45 -9.76 -5.40 8.38
C VAL A 45 -9.96 -5.74 9.85
N ASP A 46 -9.40 -6.86 10.29
CA ASP A 46 -9.16 -7.15 11.70
C ASP A 46 -7.66 -7.15 12.02
N TYR A 47 -7.35 -7.10 13.31
CA TYR A 47 -6.00 -7.25 13.85
C TYR A 47 -6.08 -7.91 15.23
N SER A 48 -5.06 -8.68 15.60
CA SER A 48 -5.10 -9.41 16.88
C SER A 48 -4.59 -8.60 18.06
N GLN A 49 -3.57 -7.76 17.84
CA GLN A 49 -2.87 -7.06 18.92
C GLN A 49 -2.34 -5.70 18.47
N ILE A 50 -2.40 -4.72 19.37
CA ILE A 50 -1.71 -3.43 19.27
C ILE A 50 -0.74 -3.32 20.46
N GLN A 51 0.48 -2.91 20.19
CA GLN A 51 1.48 -2.53 21.17
C GLN A 51 2.01 -1.15 20.81
N SER A 52 1.73 -0.15 21.63
CA SER A 52 2.02 1.26 21.39
C SER A 52 2.84 1.85 22.55
N SER A 53 3.73 2.75 22.18
CA SER A 53 4.62 3.46 23.09
C SER A 53 4.77 4.91 22.64
N PRO A 54 5.48 5.77 23.40
CA PRO A 54 5.79 7.13 22.95
C PRO A 54 6.62 7.18 21.65
N PHE A 55 7.25 6.07 21.26
CA PHE A 55 8.21 6.01 20.15
C PHE A 55 7.79 5.09 19.01
N GLY A 56 6.57 4.57 19.05
CA GLY A 56 6.08 3.74 17.96
C GLY A 56 4.91 2.87 18.36
N THR A 57 4.29 2.29 17.34
CA THR A 57 3.17 1.38 17.44
C THR A 57 3.41 0.16 16.55
N THR A 58 3.16 -1.03 17.07
CA THR A 58 3.15 -2.28 16.32
C THR A 58 1.73 -2.86 16.33
N ILE A 59 1.20 -3.14 15.15
CA ILE A 59 -0.10 -3.78 14.94
C ILE A 59 0.17 -5.15 14.33
N LYS A 60 -0.16 -6.22 15.05
CA LYS A 60 0.15 -7.60 14.64
C LYS A 60 -1.04 -8.30 14.04
N ASN A 61 -0.75 -9.23 13.12
CA ASN A 61 -1.70 -10.12 12.45
C ASN A 61 -2.87 -9.33 11.83
N ILE A 62 -2.52 -8.34 11.00
CA ILE A 62 -3.51 -7.61 10.22
C ILE A 62 -4.08 -8.56 9.18
N GLU A 63 -5.40 -8.68 9.15
CA GLU A 63 -6.10 -9.57 8.24
C GLU A 63 -7.14 -8.77 7.48
N TYR A 64 -7.09 -8.84 6.14
CA TYR A 64 -8.06 -8.22 5.26
C TYR A 64 -9.09 -9.27 4.82
N PHE A 65 -10.37 -8.99 5.03
CA PHE A 65 -11.46 -9.91 4.74
C PHE A 65 -12.10 -9.56 3.40
N TYR A 66 -11.75 -10.31 2.35
CA TYR A 66 -12.48 -10.25 1.09
C TYR A 66 -12.59 -11.60 0.42
N LYS A 67 -13.75 -12.23 0.56
CA LYS A 67 -14.08 -13.61 0.14
C LYS A 67 -13.24 -14.69 0.84
N ASN A 68 -11.92 -14.48 0.92
CA ASN A 68 -10.96 -15.22 1.70
C ASN A 68 -10.29 -14.29 2.74
N LYS A 69 -9.76 -14.89 3.80
CA LYS A 69 -8.99 -14.19 4.84
C LYS A 69 -7.57 -13.98 4.34
N LEU A 70 -7.16 -12.72 4.17
CA LEU A 70 -5.84 -12.38 3.67
C LEU A 70 -4.95 -11.88 4.81
N SER A 71 -3.91 -12.65 5.17
CA SER A 71 -2.94 -12.20 6.17
C SER A 71 -1.97 -11.19 5.57
N LEU A 72 -1.94 -9.98 6.13
CA LEU A 72 -1.02 -8.89 5.76
C LEU A 72 0.16 -8.78 6.74
N GLY A 73 0.27 -9.67 7.73
CA GLY A 73 1.39 -9.70 8.68
C GLY A 73 1.33 -8.60 9.73
N THR A 74 2.48 -8.00 10.04
CA THR A 74 2.62 -6.94 11.05
C THR A 74 2.85 -5.58 10.40
N LEU A 75 2.21 -4.53 10.92
CA LEU A 75 2.51 -3.15 10.58
C LEU A 75 3.21 -2.48 11.76
N LYS A 76 4.39 -1.92 11.50
CA LYS A 76 5.12 -1.08 12.46
C LYS A 76 4.99 0.37 12.02
N ILE A 77 4.73 1.23 12.98
CA ILE A 77 4.58 2.67 12.81
C ILE A 77 5.60 3.31 13.74
N ASP A 78 6.63 3.91 13.17
CA ASP A 78 7.70 4.57 13.92
C ASP A 78 7.43 6.07 13.98
N TYR A 79 7.52 6.61 15.20
CA TYR A 79 7.39 8.04 15.46
C TYR A 79 8.20 8.41 16.69
N SER A 80 8.40 9.70 16.90
CA SER A 80 8.90 10.24 18.15
C SER A 80 8.00 11.40 18.57
N PRO A 81 8.06 11.85 19.84
CA PRO A 81 7.34 13.06 20.26
C PRO A 81 7.62 14.25 19.32
N LEU A 82 8.87 14.42 18.88
CA LEU A 82 9.24 15.45 17.92
C LEU A 82 8.68 15.19 16.52
N SER A 83 8.65 13.94 16.07
CA SER A 83 8.09 13.60 14.76
C SER A 83 6.58 13.84 14.72
N ILE A 84 5.85 13.57 15.81
CA ILE A 84 4.42 13.89 15.93
C ILE A 84 4.19 15.40 15.82
N ILE A 85 4.99 16.22 16.51
CA ILE A 85 4.90 17.69 16.44
C ILE A 85 5.15 18.19 15.01
N THR A 86 6.16 17.61 14.33
CA THR A 86 6.48 17.93 12.93
C THR A 86 5.58 17.19 11.92
N LYS A 87 4.60 16.41 12.41
CA LYS A 87 3.67 15.58 11.64
C LYS A 87 4.36 14.57 10.71
N SER A 88 5.58 14.16 11.05
CA SER A 88 6.35 13.14 10.35
C SER A 88 6.16 11.78 11.01
N VAL A 89 5.70 10.78 10.26
CA VAL A 89 5.48 9.42 10.74
C VAL A 89 5.89 8.44 9.65
N SER A 90 6.68 7.42 9.99
CA SER A 90 6.98 6.32 9.07
C SER A 90 6.22 5.07 9.48
N ALA A 91 5.83 4.28 8.49
CA ALA A 91 5.25 2.97 8.68
C ALA A 91 5.93 1.98 7.75
N HIS A 92 6.12 0.76 8.22
CA HIS A 92 6.67 -0.32 7.43
C HIS A 92 6.01 -1.64 7.81
N THR A 93 5.84 -2.52 6.84
CA THR A 93 5.41 -3.89 7.11
C THR A 93 6.58 -4.72 7.64
N ALA A 94 6.27 -5.68 8.51
CA ALA A 94 7.19 -6.67 9.04
C ALA A 94 6.48 -8.03 9.06
N ASP A 95 7.22 -9.11 8.83
CA ASP A 95 6.65 -10.47 8.81
C ASP A 95 5.41 -10.56 7.89
N SER A 96 5.49 -9.91 6.73
CA SER A 96 4.39 -9.72 5.78
C SER A 96 4.80 -10.23 4.40
N PRO A 97 3.88 -10.79 3.60
CA PRO A 97 4.11 -11.09 2.19
C PRO A 97 4.22 -9.83 1.31
N LEU A 98 4.11 -8.64 1.91
CA LEU A 98 4.25 -7.35 1.26
C LEU A 98 5.33 -6.55 1.99
N ASP A 99 6.44 -6.17 1.34
CA ASP A 99 7.40 -5.18 1.82
C ASP A 99 6.98 -3.78 1.32
N VAL A 100 6.35 -3.05 2.24
CA VAL A 100 5.78 -1.72 2.03
C VAL A 100 6.33 -0.79 3.08
N THR A 101 6.86 0.35 2.63
CA THR A 101 7.22 1.46 3.50
C THR A 101 6.42 2.69 3.11
N ALA A 102 5.97 3.46 4.09
CA ALA A 102 5.22 4.70 3.90
C ALA A 102 5.72 5.77 4.86
N VAL A 103 5.95 6.98 4.37
CA VAL A 103 6.36 8.13 5.18
C VAL A 103 5.36 9.25 4.98
N TYR A 104 4.69 9.64 6.05
CA TYR A 104 3.88 10.85 6.10
C TYR A 104 4.74 12.02 6.55
N ASN A 105 4.69 13.14 5.84
CA ASN A 105 5.46 14.36 6.19
C ASN A 105 4.57 15.54 6.62
N GLY A 106 3.34 15.27 7.05
CA GLY A 106 2.36 16.28 7.44
C GLY A 106 1.50 16.82 6.30
N LYS A 107 1.85 16.51 5.05
CA LYS A 107 1.07 16.91 3.85
C LYS A 107 0.89 15.78 2.85
N THR A 108 1.88 14.92 2.70
CA THR A 108 1.89 13.83 1.73
C THR A 108 2.38 12.53 2.36
N PHE A 109 1.90 11.41 1.82
CA PHE A 109 2.46 10.08 2.01
C PHE A 109 3.37 9.75 0.85
N ASP A 110 4.64 9.47 1.12
CA ASP A 110 5.57 8.83 0.20
C ASP A 110 5.54 7.32 0.47
N ILE A 111 5.18 6.51 -0.52
CA ILE A 111 4.97 5.07 -0.39
C ILE A 111 5.97 4.37 -1.30
N LYS A 112 6.64 3.34 -0.79
CA LYS A 112 7.47 2.42 -1.57
C LYS A 112 7.02 0.99 -1.33
N VAL A 113 7.00 0.20 -2.38
CA VAL A 113 6.69 -1.22 -2.35
C VAL A 113 7.79 -1.94 -3.11
N ASN A 114 8.40 -2.95 -2.52
CA ASN A 114 9.32 -3.85 -3.20
C ASN A 114 8.85 -5.27 -2.94
N GLN A 115 8.54 -6.05 -3.98
CA GLN A 115 7.89 -7.32 -3.75
C GLN A 115 8.16 -8.32 -4.86
N THR A 116 8.29 -9.60 -4.52
CA THR A 116 8.24 -10.67 -5.53
C THR A 116 6.79 -10.88 -5.98
N VAL A 117 6.56 -11.07 -7.28
CA VAL A 117 5.20 -11.25 -7.80
C VAL A 117 4.57 -12.53 -7.28
N SER A 118 5.37 -13.57 -7.00
CA SER A 118 4.90 -14.83 -6.41
C SER A 118 4.22 -14.62 -5.07
N GLU A 119 4.77 -13.76 -4.20
CA GLU A 119 4.16 -13.45 -2.90
C GLU A 119 2.87 -12.64 -3.04
N ILE A 120 2.78 -11.75 -4.04
CA ILE A 120 1.52 -11.06 -4.36
C ILE A 120 0.50 -12.03 -4.97
N ALA A 121 0.95 -12.99 -5.78
CA ALA A 121 0.06 -13.94 -6.44
C ALA A 121 -0.61 -14.88 -5.43
N GLN A 122 0.05 -15.22 -4.32
CA GLN A 122 -0.57 -15.92 -3.19
C GLN A 122 -1.77 -15.15 -2.60
N LEU A 123 -1.79 -13.82 -2.73
CA LEU A 123 -2.91 -12.99 -2.28
C LEU A 123 -4.10 -13.04 -3.25
N VAL A 124 -3.89 -13.51 -4.49
CA VAL A 124 -4.89 -13.61 -5.55
C VAL A 124 -4.80 -15.01 -6.19
N PRO A 125 -5.41 -16.05 -5.59
CA PRO A 125 -5.24 -17.45 -6.00
C PRO A 125 -5.54 -17.73 -7.49
N GLN A 126 -6.42 -16.92 -8.08
CA GLN A 126 -6.78 -17.00 -9.51
C GLN A 126 -5.62 -16.65 -10.46
N VAL A 127 -4.60 -15.95 -9.96
CA VAL A 127 -3.44 -15.48 -10.72
C VAL A 127 -2.19 -16.29 -10.38
N GLU A 128 -2.17 -16.93 -9.19
CA GLU A 128 -1.07 -17.75 -8.70
C GLU A 128 -0.64 -18.85 -9.69
N GLU A 129 -1.60 -19.57 -10.26
CA GLU A 129 -1.32 -20.66 -11.22
C GLU A 129 -0.61 -20.16 -12.49
N TYR A 130 -0.84 -18.90 -12.86
CA TYR A 130 -0.31 -18.32 -14.10
C TYR A 130 1.01 -17.58 -13.89
N VAL A 131 1.30 -17.07 -12.70
CA VAL A 131 2.50 -16.25 -12.48
C VAL A 131 3.64 -17.06 -11.87
N LYS A 132 4.71 -17.22 -12.64
CA LYS A 132 5.87 -18.04 -12.25
C LYS A 132 6.93 -17.25 -11.50
N LYS A 133 7.26 -16.05 -12.00
CA LYS A 133 8.35 -15.20 -11.47
C LYS A 133 8.10 -13.72 -11.79
N GLY A 134 8.72 -12.84 -11.00
CA GLY A 134 8.83 -11.41 -11.28
C GLY A 134 9.12 -10.62 -10.02
N GLU A 135 9.58 -9.38 -10.19
CA GLU A 135 9.81 -8.41 -9.12
C GLU A 135 9.07 -7.10 -9.39
N ILE A 136 8.25 -6.66 -8.45
CA ILE A 136 7.54 -5.38 -8.47
C ILE A 136 8.28 -4.39 -7.60
N ARG A 137 8.55 -3.21 -8.14
CA ARG A 137 8.92 -2.02 -7.39
C ARG A 137 7.93 -0.92 -7.71
N ALA A 138 7.31 -0.35 -6.70
CA ALA A 138 6.42 0.78 -6.86
C ALA A 138 6.86 1.91 -5.94
N GLU A 139 6.91 3.12 -6.46
CA GLU A 139 7.13 4.33 -5.66
C GLU A 139 6.02 5.33 -5.96
N GLY A 140 5.46 5.97 -4.95
CA GLY A 140 4.39 6.93 -5.15
C GLY A 140 4.29 7.98 -4.06
N ARG A 141 3.63 9.08 -4.39
CA ARG A 141 3.33 10.18 -3.48
C ARG A 141 1.85 10.52 -3.55
N ILE A 142 1.18 10.59 -2.40
CA ILE A 142 -0.25 10.95 -2.30
C ILE A 142 -0.41 12.11 -1.32
N ASN A 143 -1.12 13.15 -1.73
CA ASN A 143 -1.68 14.19 -0.88
C ASN A 143 -3.12 13.79 -0.49
N PRO A 144 -3.35 13.29 0.75
CA PRO A 144 -4.67 12.84 1.18
C PRO A 144 -5.69 13.98 1.28
N ALA A 145 -5.27 15.20 1.64
CA ALA A 145 -6.18 16.34 1.78
C ALA A 145 -6.82 16.76 0.45
N LYS A 146 -6.12 16.58 -0.67
CA LYS A 146 -6.63 16.85 -2.02
C LYS A 146 -7.06 15.59 -2.77
N MET A 147 -6.81 14.40 -2.20
CA MET A 147 -6.94 13.10 -2.87
C MET A 147 -6.22 13.10 -4.23
N GLN A 148 -4.98 13.59 -4.25
CA GLN A 148 -4.15 13.68 -5.46
C GLN A 148 -2.85 12.93 -5.26
N GLY A 149 -2.37 12.25 -6.29
CA GLY A 149 -1.11 11.52 -6.18
C GLY A 149 -0.54 11.07 -7.51
N LYS A 150 0.69 10.58 -7.47
CA LYS A 150 1.39 9.96 -8.59
C LYS A 150 2.12 8.73 -8.10
N ALA A 151 2.21 7.71 -8.93
CA ALA A 151 3.01 6.53 -8.65
C ALA A 151 3.60 5.97 -9.92
N ASP A 152 4.82 5.46 -9.80
CA ASP A 152 5.54 4.75 -10.85
C ASP A 152 5.74 3.30 -10.40
N ILE A 153 5.42 2.36 -11.28
CA ILE A 153 5.54 0.93 -11.04
C ILE A 153 6.49 0.36 -12.07
N VAL A 154 7.43 -0.47 -11.62
CA VAL A 154 8.35 -1.24 -12.44
C VAL A 154 8.22 -2.69 -12.06
N LEU A 155 7.81 -3.51 -13.03
CA LEU A 155 7.77 -4.96 -12.91
C LEU A 155 8.88 -5.54 -13.79
N SER A 156 9.81 -6.29 -13.20
CA SER A 156 10.98 -6.85 -13.89
C SER A 156 10.92 -8.37 -13.91
N ASN A 157 11.46 -8.97 -14.98
CA ASN A 157 11.59 -10.42 -15.14
C ASN A 157 10.26 -11.19 -14.92
N LEU A 158 9.14 -10.64 -15.40
CA LEU A 158 7.84 -11.27 -15.28
C LEU A 158 7.78 -12.49 -16.21
N SER A 159 7.37 -13.63 -15.67
CA SER A 159 7.08 -14.83 -16.45
C SER A 159 5.66 -15.32 -16.14
N VAL A 160 4.83 -15.38 -17.19
CA VAL A 160 3.43 -15.81 -17.11
C VAL A 160 3.25 -17.08 -17.95
N ALA A 161 2.69 -18.12 -17.37
CA ALA A 161 2.21 -19.28 -18.10
C ALA A 161 0.76 -19.06 -18.54
N THR A 162 0.46 -19.45 -19.78
CA THR A 162 -0.91 -19.46 -20.28
C THR A 162 -1.21 -20.85 -20.85
N PRO A 163 -2.50 -21.24 -21.01
CA PRO A 163 -2.83 -22.51 -21.64
C PRO A 163 -2.27 -22.69 -23.06
N VAL A 164 -2.05 -21.57 -23.78
CA VAL A 164 -1.59 -21.57 -25.17
C VAL A 164 -0.07 -21.40 -25.28
N PHE A 165 0.53 -20.61 -24.39
CA PHE A 165 1.96 -20.34 -24.35
C PHE A 165 2.56 -20.77 -23.01
N PRO A 166 3.50 -21.73 -22.98
CA PRO A 166 4.04 -22.30 -21.74
C PRO A 166 4.86 -21.29 -20.91
N SER A 167 5.36 -20.22 -21.55
CA SER A 167 6.02 -19.09 -20.89
C SER A 167 5.97 -17.83 -21.77
N LEU A 168 5.26 -16.81 -21.32
CA LEU A 168 5.33 -15.44 -21.81
C LEU A 168 6.21 -14.64 -20.87
N ASN A 169 7.39 -14.28 -21.35
CA ASN A 169 8.36 -13.51 -20.58
C ASN A 169 8.33 -12.04 -20.97
N PHE A 170 8.36 -11.18 -19.96
CA PHE A 170 8.50 -9.74 -20.09
C PHE A 170 9.73 -9.31 -19.31
N GLN A 171 10.70 -8.69 -20.00
CA GLN A 171 11.94 -8.26 -19.36
C GLN A 171 11.66 -7.14 -18.35
N LYS A 172 10.87 -6.15 -18.77
CA LYS A 172 10.50 -5.00 -17.95
C LYS A 172 9.14 -4.50 -18.39
N ILE A 173 8.28 -4.18 -17.43
CA ILE A 173 7.02 -3.49 -17.59
C ILE A 173 7.07 -2.25 -16.71
N THR A 174 6.83 -1.07 -17.29
CA THR A 174 6.72 0.18 -16.54
C THR A 174 5.29 0.68 -16.59
N ALA A 175 4.80 1.25 -15.49
CA ALA A 175 3.50 1.89 -15.44
C ALA A 175 3.57 3.23 -14.69
N GLY A 176 2.96 4.27 -15.27
CA GLY A 176 2.76 5.56 -14.62
C GLY A 176 1.30 5.74 -14.23
N LEU A 177 1.05 6.11 -12.97
CA LEU A 177 -0.28 6.29 -12.40
C LEU A 177 -0.45 7.72 -11.87
N THR A 178 -1.63 8.30 -12.07
CA THR A 178 -2.02 9.57 -11.44
C THR A 178 -3.38 9.41 -10.77
N LEU A 179 -3.47 9.76 -9.49
CA LEU A 179 -4.71 9.84 -8.73
C LEU A 179 -5.20 11.29 -8.71
N ASN A 180 -6.47 11.51 -9.03
CA ASN A 180 -7.13 12.79 -8.83
C ASN A 180 -8.57 12.57 -8.39
N LYS A 181 -8.85 12.88 -7.11
CA LYS A 181 -10.08 12.46 -6.43
C LYS A 181 -10.28 10.96 -6.66
N ASN A 182 -11.46 10.54 -7.06
CA ASN A 182 -11.81 9.15 -7.33
C ASN A 182 -11.30 8.59 -8.67
N ARG A 183 -10.48 9.31 -9.43
CA ARG A 183 -9.98 8.85 -10.74
C ARG A 183 -8.51 8.46 -10.62
N LEU A 184 -8.23 7.16 -10.72
CA LEU A 184 -6.89 6.64 -10.90
C LEU A 184 -6.64 6.44 -12.39
N LYS A 185 -5.89 7.36 -13.00
CA LYS A 185 -5.51 7.29 -14.40
C LYS A 185 -4.24 6.45 -14.55
N ILE A 186 -4.30 5.45 -15.41
CA ILE A 186 -3.15 4.70 -15.91
C ILE A 186 -2.66 5.47 -17.13
N GLU A 187 -1.63 6.28 -16.96
CA GLU A 187 -1.09 7.14 -18.01
C GLU A 187 -0.51 6.29 -19.14
N LYS A 188 0.26 5.29 -18.76
CA LYS A 188 0.91 4.36 -19.69
C LYS A 188 1.37 3.14 -18.93
N VAL A 189 1.12 1.96 -19.48
CA VAL A 189 1.83 0.71 -19.20
C VAL A 189 2.59 0.37 -20.46
N GLN A 190 3.89 0.05 -20.35
CA GLN A 190 4.69 -0.41 -21.49
C GLN A 190 5.60 -1.53 -21.07
N SER A 191 5.74 -2.56 -21.92
CA SER A 191 6.80 -3.55 -21.75
C SER A 191 7.88 -3.47 -22.82
N SER A 192 9.06 -3.97 -22.45
CA SER A 192 10.19 -4.22 -23.36
C SER A 192 10.46 -5.72 -23.51
N GLY A 193 11.02 -6.11 -24.65
CA GLY A 193 11.33 -7.49 -25.00
C GLY A 193 10.60 -7.97 -26.26
N GLU A 194 10.61 -9.28 -26.49
CA GLU A 194 9.91 -9.95 -27.60
C GLU A 194 8.39 -9.81 -27.49
N ASN A 195 7.86 -9.87 -26.26
CA ASN A 195 6.45 -9.64 -25.98
C ASN A 195 6.23 -8.20 -25.54
N LYS A 196 5.35 -7.48 -26.23
CA LYS A 196 5.01 -6.10 -25.91
C LYS A 196 3.57 -5.99 -25.42
N ILE A 197 3.37 -5.25 -24.35
CA ILE A 197 2.06 -4.80 -23.90
C ILE A 197 2.08 -3.29 -23.74
N SER A 198 1.06 -2.63 -24.27
CA SER A 198 0.79 -1.22 -24.06
C SER A 198 -0.64 -1.06 -23.55
N LEU A 199 -0.83 -0.30 -22.47
CA LEU A 199 -2.17 -0.07 -21.93
C LEU A 199 -2.28 1.32 -21.30
N ASN A 200 -3.44 1.94 -21.43
CA ASN A 200 -3.80 3.17 -20.74
C ASN A 200 -5.29 3.16 -20.38
N GLY A 201 -5.69 4.08 -19.52
CA GLY A 201 -7.10 4.28 -19.20
C GLY A 201 -7.32 4.77 -17.78
N ILE A 202 -8.53 4.53 -17.26
CA ILE A 202 -8.96 5.07 -15.98
C ILE A 202 -9.65 3.98 -15.16
N VAL A 203 -9.32 3.96 -13.87
CA VAL A 203 -10.08 3.29 -12.83
C VAL A 203 -10.84 4.36 -12.03
N TYR A 204 -12.16 4.23 -11.99
CA TYR A 204 -13.04 5.03 -11.15
C TYR A 204 -13.19 4.33 -9.80
N LEU A 205 -12.49 4.84 -8.80
CA LEU A 205 -12.47 4.30 -7.44
C LEU A 205 -13.77 4.64 -6.71
N ASN A 206 -14.37 3.63 -6.07
CA ASN A 206 -15.43 3.86 -5.09
C ASN A 206 -14.83 3.66 -3.70
N TYR A 207 -14.59 4.76 -2.98
CA TYR A 207 -13.94 4.70 -1.66
C TYR A 207 -14.77 4.01 -0.59
N ASN A 208 -16.10 3.99 -0.74
CA ASN A 208 -17.00 3.28 0.19
C ASN A 208 -16.99 1.77 -0.07
N SER A 209 -16.58 1.35 -1.26
CA SER A 209 -16.48 -0.06 -1.64
C SER A 209 -15.58 -0.18 -2.86
N LEU A 210 -14.30 -0.48 -2.64
CA LEU A 210 -13.32 -0.63 -3.73
C LEU A 210 -13.76 -1.68 -4.76
N TYR A 211 -14.60 -2.65 -4.37
CA TYR A 211 -15.20 -3.66 -5.26
C TYR A 211 -16.15 -3.10 -6.31
N ASN A 212 -16.83 -1.99 -5.98
CA ASN A 212 -17.71 -1.29 -6.90
C ASN A 212 -16.95 -0.25 -7.74
N SER A 213 -15.63 -0.22 -7.66
CA SER A 213 -14.80 0.56 -8.57
C SER A 213 -14.92 0.00 -9.98
N ASN A 214 -14.93 0.88 -10.96
CA ASN A 214 -15.01 0.50 -12.37
C ASN A 214 -13.69 0.75 -13.07
N VAL A 215 -13.30 -0.18 -13.93
CA VAL A 215 -12.12 -0.10 -14.77
C VAL A 215 -12.54 0.12 -16.21
N ASN A 216 -11.80 0.95 -16.94
CA ASN A 216 -11.92 1.14 -18.37
C ASN A 216 -10.54 1.43 -18.96
N LEU A 217 -9.94 0.40 -19.55
CA LEU A 217 -8.59 0.42 -20.09
C LEU A 217 -8.64 -0.04 -21.54
N ASN A 218 -7.82 0.58 -22.37
CA ASN A 218 -7.56 0.12 -23.73
C ASN A 218 -6.09 -0.23 -23.83
N GLY A 219 -5.79 -1.29 -24.56
CA GLY A 219 -4.43 -1.73 -24.75
C GLY A 219 -4.23 -2.47 -26.06
N ASN A 220 -2.98 -2.76 -26.31
CA ASN A 220 -2.50 -3.59 -27.40
C ASN A 220 -1.47 -4.56 -26.84
N ILE A 221 -1.51 -5.80 -27.31
CA ILE A 221 -0.53 -6.82 -27.01
C ILE A 221 0.09 -7.33 -28.32
N ASP A 222 1.40 -7.47 -28.33
CA ASP A 222 2.19 -8.05 -29.42
C ASP A 222 2.92 -9.27 -28.86
N ILE A 223 2.50 -10.46 -29.29
CA ILE A 223 3.09 -11.74 -28.90
C ILE A 223 3.63 -12.39 -30.16
N ALA A 224 4.94 -12.58 -30.24
CA ALA A 224 5.61 -13.20 -31.39
C ALA A 224 5.20 -12.58 -32.75
N GLY A 225 4.99 -11.26 -32.81
CA GLY A 225 4.60 -10.52 -34.01
C GLY A 225 3.09 -10.47 -34.27
N MET A 226 2.27 -11.20 -33.49
CA MET A 226 0.82 -11.11 -33.55
C MET A 226 0.32 -9.97 -32.66
N LYS A 227 -0.15 -8.89 -33.30
CA LYS A 227 -0.74 -7.75 -32.61
C LYS A 227 -2.24 -7.94 -32.42
N ARG A 228 -2.72 -7.72 -31.20
CA ARG A 228 -4.15 -7.64 -30.89
C ARG A 228 -4.44 -6.46 -29.99
N ASP A 229 -5.43 -5.67 -30.38
CA ASP A 229 -6.02 -4.69 -29.49
C ASP A 229 -6.92 -5.40 -28.49
N PHE A 230 -7.05 -4.81 -27.31
CA PHE A 230 -7.98 -5.31 -26.31
C PHE A 230 -8.51 -4.17 -25.45
N LYS A 231 -9.68 -4.39 -24.88
CA LYS A 231 -10.34 -3.48 -23.94
C LYS A 231 -10.70 -4.21 -22.68
N VAL A 232 -10.29 -3.65 -21.54
CA VAL A 232 -10.65 -4.14 -20.20
C VAL A 232 -11.68 -3.19 -19.62
N SER A 233 -12.90 -3.67 -19.35
CA SER A 233 -13.96 -2.83 -18.80
C SER A 233 -14.89 -3.56 -17.82
N GLY A 234 -15.50 -2.82 -16.91
CA GLY A 234 -16.45 -3.35 -15.92
C GLY A 234 -15.98 -3.13 -14.49
N ARG A 235 -16.44 -3.97 -13.56
CA ARG A 235 -16.04 -3.88 -12.15
C ARG A 235 -14.59 -4.32 -11.98
N LEU A 236 -13.83 -3.64 -11.12
CA LEU A 236 -12.41 -3.93 -10.88
C LEU A 236 -12.16 -5.39 -10.46
N ILE A 237 -13.09 -5.99 -9.70
CA ILE A 237 -13.01 -7.37 -9.20
C ILE A 237 -13.41 -8.44 -10.23
N SER A 238 -14.03 -8.03 -11.33
CA SER A 238 -14.56 -8.91 -12.36
C SER A 238 -14.59 -8.17 -13.70
N PRO A 239 -13.43 -7.75 -14.22
CA PRO A 239 -13.38 -7.02 -15.47
C PRO A 239 -13.67 -7.97 -16.63
N ARG A 240 -14.29 -7.44 -17.69
CA ARG A 240 -14.43 -8.12 -18.98
C ARG A 240 -13.29 -7.69 -19.88
N ILE A 241 -12.68 -8.64 -20.56
CA ILE A 241 -11.64 -8.40 -21.57
C ILE A 241 -12.24 -8.73 -22.93
N ASN A 242 -12.26 -7.75 -23.82
CA ASN A 242 -12.69 -7.90 -25.21
C ASN A 242 -11.47 -7.73 -26.11
N PHE A 243 -11.32 -8.59 -27.11
CA PHE A 243 -10.28 -8.53 -28.15
C PHE A 243 -10.90 -8.14 -29.49
#